data_AF-A0A8C9NJ54-F1
#
_entry.id   AF-A0A8C9NJ54-F1
#
_cell.length_a   1.000
_cell.length_b   1.000
_cell.length_c   1.000
_cell.angle_alpha   90.00
_cell.angle_beta   90.00
_cell.angle_gamma   90.00
#
_symmetry.space_group_name_H-M   'P 1'
#
loop_
_entity.id
_entity.type
_entity.pdbx_description
1 polymer ?
#
loop_
_entity_poly.entity_id
_entity_poly.type
_entity_poly.pdbx_seq_one_letter_code
_entity_poly.pdbx_strand_id
1 'polypeptide(L)' 'LPRWYHDNLTRHTAEALLLSNGKDGSYLLRKSNEREDLYSLSVRPSSSVFYSIINTVQR' A
#
# COMPACT_ATOMS: atom_id res chain seq x y z
N LEU A 1 -5.91 -14.60 5.10
CA LEU A 1 -5.90 -13.12 5.22
C LEU A 1 -6.72 -12.53 4.09
N PRO A 2 -7.31 -11.34 4.27
CA PRO A 2 -8.02 -10.64 3.20
C PRO A 2 -7.12 -10.42 1.98
N ARG A 3 -7.69 -10.44 0.77
CA ARG A 3 -6.93 -10.27 -0.49
C ARG A 3 -6.21 -8.92 -0.62
N TRP A 4 -6.60 -7.92 0.17
CA TRP A 4 -6.01 -6.59 0.20
C TRP A 4 -4.88 -6.45 1.23
N TYR A 5 -4.62 -7.46 2.06
CA TYR A 5 -3.55 -7.44 3.06
C TYR A 5 -2.39 -8.33 2.65
N HIS A 6 -1.18 -7.77 2.70
CA HIS A 6 0.03 -8.50 2.33
C HIS A 6 1.17 -8.28 3.35
N ASP A 7 1.51 -9.33 4.08
CA ASP A 7 2.48 -9.26 5.17
C ASP A 7 3.92 -9.00 4.69
N ASN A 8 4.35 -9.71 3.63
CA ASN A 8 5.72 -9.63 3.10
C ASN A 8 5.78 -8.91 1.74
N LEU A 9 4.95 -7.88 1.54
CA LEU A 9 4.96 -7.13 0.29
C LEU A 9 5.84 -5.90 0.41
N THR A 10 6.86 -5.80 -0.44
CA THR A 10 7.70 -4.60 -0.49
C THR A 10 6.94 -3.43 -1.11
N ARG A 11 7.41 -2.20 -0.84
CA ARG A 11 6.88 -0.99 -1.49
C ARG A 11 6.93 -1.10 -3.03
N HIS A 12 8.07 -1.49 -3.59
CA HIS A 12 8.25 -1.59 -5.03
C HIS A 12 7.30 -2.61 -5.66
N THR A 13 7.10 -3.77 -5.00
CA THR A 13 6.16 -4.79 -5.47
C THR A 13 4.72 -4.30 -5.39
N ALA A 14 4.35 -3.57 -4.33
CA ALA A 14 3.03 -2.97 -4.20
C ALA A 14 2.73 -1.95 -5.30
N GLU A 15 3.69 -1.08 -5.63
CA GLU A 15 3.59 -0.12 -6.71
C GLU A 15 3.42 -0.83 -8.07
N ALA A 16 4.26 -1.82 -8.35
CA ALA A 16 4.16 -2.61 -9.58
C ALA A 16 2.82 -3.34 -9.72
N LEU A 17 2.28 -3.90 -8.63
CA LEU A 17 0.97 -4.56 -8.63
C LEU A 17 -0.17 -3.58 -8.91
N LEU A 18 -0.16 -2.42 -8.26
CA LEU A 18 -1.18 -1.40 -8.47
C LEU A 18 -1.13 -0.82 -9.90
N LEU A 19 0.07 -0.65 -10.46
CA LEU A 19 0.26 -0.17 -11.83
C LEU A 19 -0.13 -1.22 -12.89
N SER A 20 0.22 -2.48 -12.66
CA SER A 20 -0.01 -3.55 -13.65
C SER A 20 -1.45 -4.07 -13.63
N ASN A 21 -2.02 -4.24 -12.43
CA ASN A 21 -3.30 -4.94 -12.23
C ASN A 21 -4.36 -4.08 -11.54
N GLY A 22 -3.97 -2.95 -10.95
CA GLY A 22 -4.90 -2.04 -10.30
C GLY A 22 -5.69 -1.22 -11.30
N LYS A 23 -6.93 -0.92 -10.97
CA LYS A 23 -7.71 0.17 -11.57
C LYS A 23 -7.70 1.38 -10.64
N ASP A 24 -8.23 2.49 -11.10
CA ASP A 24 -8.37 3.69 -10.29
C ASP A 24 -9.10 3.40 -8.96
N GLY A 25 -8.56 3.93 -7.87
CA GLY A 25 -9.02 3.66 -6.51
C GLY A 25 -8.60 2.31 -5.94
N SER A 26 -7.84 1.47 -6.67
CA SER A 26 -7.30 0.23 -6.10
C SER A 26 -6.34 0.53 -4.96
N TYR A 27 -6.39 -0.28 -3.92
CA TYR A 27 -5.51 -0.15 -2.77
C TYR A 27 -5.12 -1.51 -2.22
N LEU A 28 -4.02 -1.52 -1.45
CA LEU A 28 -3.61 -2.65 -0.64
C LEU A 28 -2.91 -2.17 0.62
N LEU A 29 -3.07 -2.92 1.70
CA LEU A 29 -2.37 -2.73 2.97
C LEU A 29 -1.20 -3.72 3.03
N ARG A 30 -0.04 -3.27 3.48
CA ARG A 30 1.14 -4.12 3.68
C ARG A 30 1.81 -3.83 5.02
N LYS A 31 2.55 -4.79 5.56
CA LYS A 31 3.42 -4.54 6.71
C LYS A 31 4.55 -3.59 6.28
N SER A 32 5.02 -2.75 7.20
CA SER A 32 6.17 -1.89 6.94
C SER A 32 7.45 -2.72 7.05
N ASN A 33 8.31 -2.64 6.03
CA ASN A 33 9.62 -3.27 6.08
C ASN A 33 10.59 -2.53 7.03
N GLU A 34 10.31 -1.29 7.40
CA GLU A 34 11.20 -0.49 8.26
C GLU A 34 10.85 -0.58 9.75
N ARG A 35 9.61 -0.91 10.09
CA ARG A 35 9.13 -1.07 11.47
C ARG A 35 8.08 -2.16 11.53
N GLU A 36 8.33 -3.20 12.31
CA GLU A 36 7.43 -4.36 12.41
C GLU A 36 6.03 -4.00 12.93
N ASP A 37 5.90 -2.87 13.63
CA ASP A 37 4.65 -2.43 14.28
C ASP A 37 3.83 -1.49 13.40
N LEU A 38 4.30 -1.17 12.20
CA LEU A 38 3.65 -0.23 11.30
C LEU A 38 3.11 -0.93 10.05
N TYR A 39 2.03 -0.35 9.52
CA TYR A 39 1.44 -0.74 8.25
C TYR A 39 1.59 0.38 7.23
N SER A 40 1.62 0.02 5.96
CA SER A 40 1.63 0.95 4.84
C SER A 40 0.42 0.69 3.96
N LEU A 41 -0.37 1.73 3.68
CA LEU A 41 -1.42 1.69 2.67
C LEU A 41 -0.86 2.19 1.34
N SER A 42 -1.07 1.45 0.26
CA SER A 42 -0.68 1.83 -1.10
C SER A 42 -1.94 1.94 -1.95
N VAL A 43 -2.09 3.04 -2.71
CA VAL A 43 -3.31 3.38 -3.47
C VAL A 43 -2.94 3.82 -4.88
N ARG A 44 -3.74 3.42 -5.88
CA ARG A 44 -3.67 3.93 -7.27
C ARG A 44 -4.73 5.02 -7.47
N PRO A 45 -4.35 6.31 -7.55
CA PRO A 45 -5.28 7.39 -7.89
C PRO A 45 -5.59 7.43 -9.40
N SER A 46 -6.71 8.06 -9.78
CA SER A 46 -7.20 8.07 -11.16
C SER A 46 -6.52 9.02 -12.12
N SER A 47 -5.87 10.08 -11.62
CA SER A 47 -5.46 11.18 -12.50
C SER A 47 -4.16 11.90 -12.13
N SER A 48 -3.61 11.70 -10.94
CA SER A 48 -2.27 12.21 -10.55
C SER A 48 -1.80 11.49 -9.30
N VAL A 49 -0.55 11.01 -9.33
CA VAL A 49 0.02 10.15 -8.30
C VAL A 49 0.33 10.97 -7.04
N PHE A 50 -0.36 10.68 -5.93
CA PHE A 50 0.04 11.12 -4.59
C PHE A 50 0.55 9.92 -3.80
N TYR A 51 1.86 9.89 -3.54
CA TYR A 51 2.45 8.96 -2.58
C TYR A 51 2.35 9.57 -1.18
N SER A 52 1.37 9.14 -0.38
CA SER A 52 1.30 9.51 1.04
C SER A 52 1.70 8.32 1.91
N ILE A 53 2.81 8.46 2.64
CA ILE A 53 3.12 7.61 3.78
C ILE A 53 2.07 7.89 4.84
N ILE A 54 1.17 6.94 5.09
CA ILE A 54 0.23 7.05 6.21
C ILE A 54 1.00 6.65 7.47
N ASN A 55 1.41 7.64 8.26
CA ASN A 55 1.70 7.41 9.67
C ASN A 55 0.36 7.08 10.33
N THR A 56 0.17 5.85 10.79
CA THR A 56 -0.87 5.57 11.77
C THR A 56 -0.50 6.35 13.03
N VAL A 57 -1.20 7.46 13.27
CA VAL A 57 -1.37 7.96 14.64
C VAL A 57 -2.17 6.87 15.33
N GLN A 58 -1.51 6.06 16.15
CA GLN A 58 -2.23 5.24 17.11
C GLN A 58 -2.94 6.20 18.06
N ARG A 59 -4.26 6.11 18.11
CA ARG A 59 -5.07 6.62 19.21
C ARG A 59 -5.80 5.44 19.83
#